data_AF-A0A8D1AUE1-F1
#
_entry.id   AF-A0A8D1AUE1-F1
#
_cell.length_a   1.000
_cell.length_b   1.000
_cell.length_c   1.000
_cell.angle_alpha   90.00
_cell.angle_beta   90.00
_cell.angle_gamma   90.00
#
_symmetry.space_group_name_H-M   'P 1'
#
loop_
_entity.id
_entity.type
_entity.pdbx_description
1 polymer ?
#
loop_
_entity_poly.entity_id
_entity_poly.type
_entity_poly.pdbx_seq_one_letter_code
_entity_poly.pdbx_strand_id
1 'polypeptide(L)'
;MSKRGGGQMRRNYGCRTEKRKKIENKLEESLRELWDNVKRTNIHIIGVPEGEEREKGTEKIFQEIIAENFPNMGKESLTQIQEAQVPYKINSRRNTRHILIKLTKIKDKEKILKAAREKKQVTYKGTPIRLLADFSTETLQARREWYDILNVMKGKNLQPR
;
A
#
# COMPACT_ATOMS: atom_id res chain seq x y z
N MET A 1 -17.40 -56.44 -30.92
CA MET A 1 -16.12 -55.74 -30.67
C MET A 1 -16.33 -54.23 -30.79
N SER A 2 -15.50 -53.45 -30.10
CA SER A 2 -15.32 -51.99 -30.18
C SER A 2 -16.22 -51.09 -29.31
N LYS A 3 -15.74 -50.83 -28.09
CA LYS A 3 -16.00 -49.60 -27.32
C LYS A 3 -14.92 -48.56 -27.66
N ARG A 4 -15.29 -47.28 -27.54
CA ARG A 4 -14.48 -46.08 -27.21
C ARG A 4 -14.25 -45.08 -28.35
N GLY A 5 -15.07 -44.02 -28.37
CA GLY A 5 -14.81 -42.78 -29.13
C GLY A 5 -15.18 -41.47 -28.40
N GLY A 6 -15.77 -41.51 -27.20
CA GLY A 6 -16.32 -40.31 -26.53
C GLY A 6 -15.40 -39.55 -25.57
N GLY A 7 -14.17 -40.04 -25.32
CA GLY A 7 -13.32 -39.55 -24.22
C GLY A 7 -12.37 -38.39 -24.55
N GLN A 8 -12.29 -37.95 -25.82
CA GLN A 8 -11.28 -36.99 -26.28
C GLN A 8 -11.79 -35.54 -26.32
N MET A 9 -13.08 -35.30 -26.62
CA MET A 9 -13.62 -33.94 -26.73
C MET A 9 -13.69 -33.21 -25.37
N ARG A 10 -14.16 -33.86 -24.29
CA ARG A 10 -14.30 -33.22 -22.97
C ARG A 10 -12.97 -32.78 -22.34
N ARG A 11 -11.87 -33.51 -22.61
CA ARG A 11 -10.53 -33.20 -22.08
C ARG A 11 -9.92 -31.94 -22.72
N ASN A 12 -10.23 -31.65 -23.99
CA ASN A 12 -9.73 -30.47 -24.68
C ASN A 12 -10.40 -29.16 -24.22
N TYR A 13 -11.68 -29.17 -23.86
CA TYR A 13 -12.35 -27.98 -23.30
C TYR A 13 -11.80 -27.60 -21.93
N GLY A 14 -11.63 -28.57 -21.00
CA GLY A 14 -11.02 -28.35 -19.69
C GLY A 14 -9.60 -27.78 -19.78
N CYS A 15 -8.75 -28.39 -20.62
CA CYS A 15 -7.38 -27.95 -20.85
C CYS A 15 -7.28 -26.55 -21.49
N ARG A 16 -8.21 -26.17 -22.40
CA ARG A 16 -8.25 -24.83 -23.01
C ARG A 16 -8.75 -23.77 -22.02
N THR A 17 -9.70 -24.11 -21.14
CA THR A 17 -10.15 -23.22 -20.07
C THR A 17 -9.10 -23.04 -18.98
N GLU A 18 -8.34 -24.08 -18.63
CA GLU A 18 -7.21 -23.97 -17.68
C GLU A 18 -6.07 -23.13 -18.25
N LYS A 19 -5.76 -23.28 -19.54
CA LYS A 19 -4.78 -22.41 -20.21
C LYS A 19 -5.21 -20.95 -20.23
N ARG A 20 -6.51 -20.66 -20.44
CA ARG A 20 -7.05 -19.29 -20.36
C ARG A 20 -6.98 -18.72 -18.95
N LYS A 21 -7.44 -19.47 -17.94
CA LYS A 21 -7.35 -19.07 -16.53
C LYS A 21 -5.90 -18.80 -16.11
N LYS A 22 -4.95 -19.61 -16.57
CA LYS A 22 -3.52 -19.40 -16.28
C LYS A 22 -2.98 -18.10 -16.89
N ILE A 23 -3.45 -17.71 -18.08
CA ILE A 23 -3.07 -16.46 -18.73
C ILE A 23 -3.72 -15.26 -18.01
N GLU A 24 -5.00 -15.38 -17.67
CA GLU A 24 -5.75 -14.35 -16.92
C GLU A 24 -5.09 -14.08 -15.57
N ASN A 25 -4.80 -15.12 -14.79
CA ASN A 25 -4.09 -14.98 -13.51
C ASN A 25 -2.73 -14.31 -13.70
N LYS A 26 -1.95 -14.72 -14.70
CA LYS A 26 -0.63 -14.10 -14.97
C LYS A 26 -0.76 -12.62 -15.34
N LEU A 27 -1.81 -12.25 -16.08
CA LEU A 27 -2.08 -10.87 -16.45
C LEU A 27 -2.49 -10.04 -15.22
N GLU A 28 -3.35 -10.56 -14.36
CA GLU A 28 -3.73 -9.93 -13.09
C GLU A 28 -2.52 -9.73 -12.16
N GLU A 29 -1.66 -10.74 -12.03
CA GLU A 29 -0.40 -10.63 -11.28
C GLU A 29 0.50 -9.54 -11.86
N SER A 30 0.64 -9.51 -13.19
CA SER A 30 1.46 -8.49 -13.88
C SER A 30 0.89 -7.08 -13.68
N LEU A 31 -0.44 -6.91 -13.75
CA LEU A 31 -1.10 -5.64 -13.48
C LEU A 31 -0.91 -5.19 -12.02
N ARG A 32 -1.00 -6.13 -11.07
CA ARG A 32 -0.73 -5.86 -9.66
C ARG A 32 0.69 -5.39 -9.43
N GLU A 33 1.68 -6.06 -10.02
CA GLU A 33 3.09 -5.66 -9.93
C GLU A 33 3.34 -4.27 -10.54
N LEU A 34 2.74 -3.97 -11.70
CA LEU A 34 2.83 -2.64 -12.31
C LEU A 34 2.23 -1.56 -11.40
N TRP A 35 1.07 -1.82 -10.81
CA TRP A 35 0.43 -0.88 -9.88
C TRP A 35 1.25 -0.68 -8.60
N ASP A 36 1.76 -1.76 -8.01
CA ASP A 36 2.62 -1.68 -6.83
C ASP A 36 3.94 -0.96 -7.14
N ASN A 37 4.48 -1.11 -8.36
CA ASN A 37 5.65 -0.37 -8.83
C ASN A 37 5.36 1.14 -8.94
N VAL A 38 4.22 1.53 -9.50
CA VAL A 38 3.79 2.94 -9.57
C VAL A 38 3.61 3.54 -8.18
N LYS A 39 3.04 2.77 -7.25
CA LYS A 39 2.83 3.17 -5.85
C LYS A 39 4.06 3.02 -4.97
N ARG A 40 5.15 2.47 -5.50
CA ARG A 40 6.30 2.05 -4.70
C ARG A 40 6.96 3.22 -3.98
N THR A 41 6.87 4.44 -4.51
CA THR A 41 7.39 5.65 -3.87
C THR A 41 6.36 6.45 -3.09
N ASN A 42 5.11 5.99 -3.01
CA ASN A 42 4.02 6.70 -2.33
C ASN A 42 4.00 6.43 -0.82
N ILE A 43 3.77 7.47 -0.04
CA ILE A 43 3.45 7.45 1.39
C ILE A 43 2.03 7.95 1.59
N HIS A 44 1.24 7.22 2.37
CA HIS A 44 -0.12 7.57 2.74
C HIS A 44 -0.13 8.11 4.17
N ILE A 45 -0.59 9.35 4.35
CA ILE A 45 -0.76 10.01 5.65
C ILE A 45 -2.25 10.05 6.01
N ILE A 46 -2.59 9.63 7.23
CA ILE A 46 -3.96 9.65 7.75
C ILE A 46 -3.98 10.42 9.07
N GLY A 47 -5.01 11.26 9.25
CA GLY A 47 -5.25 12.01 10.48
C GLY A 47 -4.94 13.50 10.39
N VAL A 48 -4.68 14.03 9.19
CA VAL A 48 -4.45 15.46 9.00
C VAL A 48 -5.79 16.20 9.05
N PRO A 49 -5.93 17.30 9.82
CA PRO A 49 -7.15 18.10 9.89
C PRO A 49 -7.58 18.61 8.51
N GLU A 50 -8.89 18.64 8.26
CA GLU A 50 -9.43 19.13 6.99
C GLU A 50 -9.17 20.63 6.78
N GLY A 51 -8.63 21.01 5.62
CA GLY A 51 -8.43 22.41 5.22
C GLY A 51 -6.98 22.88 5.25
N GLU A 52 -6.13 22.26 6.09
CA GLU A 52 -4.70 22.58 6.18
C GLU A 52 -3.99 22.43 4.83
N GLU A 53 -4.37 21.42 4.06
CA GLU A 53 -3.73 21.13 2.78
C GLU A 53 -4.07 22.16 1.68
N ARG A 54 -5.20 22.86 1.80
CA ARG A 54 -5.58 23.96 0.88
C ARG A 54 -4.86 25.26 1.21
N GLU A 55 -4.59 25.50 2.50
CA GLU A 55 -3.97 26.73 2.98
C GLU A 55 -2.45 26.70 2.86
N LYS A 56 -1.82 25.60 3.31
CA LYS A 56 -0.36 25.49 3.42
C LYS A 56 0.30 24.69 2.30
N GLY A 57 -0.49 23.89 1.58
CA GLY A 57 0.01 22.89 0.64
C GLY A 57 0.43 21.59 1.34
N THR A 58 0.21 20.47 0.65
CA THR A 58 0.52 19.12 1.14
C THR A 58 2.02 18.87 1.37
N GLU A 59 2.89 19.50 0.58
CA GLU A 59 4.34 19.46 0.76
C GLU A 59 4.76 20.07 2.11
N LYS A 60 4.27 21.27 2.43
CA LYS A 60 4.61 21.95 3.68
C LYS A 60 4.17 21.16 4.90
N ILE A 61 2.98 20.53 4.85
CA ILE A 61 2.51 19.63 5.90
C ILE A 61 3.47 18.46 6.10
N PHE A 62 3.93 17.83 5.01
CA PHE A 62 4.89 16.74 5.11
C PHE A 62 6.21 17.22 5.73
N GLN A 63 6.70 18.40 5.34
CA GLN A 63 7.92 18.98 5.91
C GLN A 63 7.77 19.23 7.41
N GLU A 64 6.65 19.81 7.86
CA GLU A 64 6.32 20.01 9.28
C GLU A 64 6.32 18.67 10.04
N ILE A 65 5.70 17.62 9.47
CA ILE A 65 5.69 16.26 10.07
C ILE A 65 7.11 15.70 10.22
N ILE A 66 7.93 15.78 9.17
CA ILE A 66 9.29 15.24 9.21
C ILE A 66 10.14 16.02 10.22
N ALA A 67 10.01 17.35 10.29
CA ALA A 67 10.74 18.16 11.25
C ALA A 67 10.32 17.88 12.71
N GLU A 68 9.01 17.74 12.96
CA GLU A 68 8.46 17.43 14.29
C GLU A 68 8.87 16.03 14.76
N ASN A 69 8.90 15.05 13.85
CA ASN A 69 9.05 13.65 14.24
C ASN A 69 10.45 13.08 14.01
N PHE A 70 11.16 13.52 12.99
CA PHE A 70 12.42 12.93 12.54
C PHE A 70 13.48 14.03 12.32
N PRO A 71 13.86 14.79 13.38
CA PRO A 71 14.79 15.91 13.24
C PRO A 71 16.16 15.50 12.68
N ASN A 72 16.59 14.26 12.95
CA ASN A 72 17.86 13.70 12.49
C ASN A 72 17.87 13.30 11.01
N MET A 73 16.76 13.46 10.29
CA MET A 73 16.64 13.04 8.89
C MET A 73 17.23 14.06 7.91
N GLY A 74 17.49 15.29 8.36
CA GLY A 74 18.09 16.37 7.57
C GLY A 74 17.15 16.98 6.53
N LYS A 75 17.52 18.14 5.99
CA LYS A 75 16.74 18.84 4.95
C LYS A 75 16.72 18.09 3.60
N GLU A 76 17.59 17.10 3.42
CA GLU A 76 17.71 16.30 2.18
C GLU A 76 16.48 15.43 1.89
N SER A 77 15.74 15.01 2.93
CA SER A 77 14.46 14.31 2.76
C SER A 77 13.34 15.22 2.23
N LEU A 78 13.52 16.55 2.29
CA LEU A 78 12.48 17.54 1.98
C LEU A 78 12.45 17.92 0.49
N THR A 79 13.56 17.83 -0.23
CA THR A 79 13.68 18.16 -1.68
C THR A 79 13.21 17.03 -2.60
N GLN A 80 12.67 15.95 -2.05
CA GLN A 80 12.39 14.71 -2.77
C GLN A 80 10.91 14.44 -3.02
N ILE A 81 10.03 15.40 -2.77
CA ILE A 81 8.61 15.28 -3.10
C ILE A 81 8.46 15.50 -4.60
N GLN A 82 7.87 14.51 -5.28
CA GLN A 82 7.56 14.60 -6.69
C GLN A 82 6.16 15.19 -6.89
N GLU A 83 5.16 14.68 -6.16
CA GLU A 83 3.79 15.15 -6.19
C GLU A 83 3.11 14.85 -4.86
N ALA A 84 2.11 15.64 -4.49
CA ALA A 84 1.39 15.46 -3.25
C ALA A 84 -0.11 15.69 -3.49
N GLN A 85 -0.89 14.61 -3.55
CA GLN A 85 -2.29 14.62 -3.95
C GLN A 85 -3.21 14.21 -2.80
N VAL A 86 -4.38 14.83 -2.74
CA VAL A 86 -5.47 14.42 -1.84
C VAL A 86 -6.45 13.57 -2.64
N PRO A 87 -6.75 12.32 -2.24
CA PRO A 87 -7.74 11.51 -2.92
C PRO A 87 -9.10 12.22 -2.96
N TYR A 88 -9.72 12.29 -4.13
CA TYR A 88 -10.91 13.11 -4.43
C TYR A 88 -12.17 12.71 -3.63
N LYS A 89 -12.19 11.51 -3.04
CA LYS A 89 -13.33 11.03 -2.23
C LYS A 89 -13.28 11.64 -0.83
N ILE A 90 -13.83 12.84 -0.70
CA ILE A 90 -14.14 13.48 0.57
C ILE A 90 -15.17 12.60 1.28
N ASN A 91 -14.81 12.05 2.43
CA ASN A 91 -15.74 11.32 3.27
C ASN A 91 -16.23 12.31 4.33
N SER A 92 -17.37 13.00 4.08
CA SER A 92 -17.86 14.09 4.94
C SER A 92 -18.16 13.68 6.40
N ARG A 93 -18.12 12.37 6.68
CA ARG A 93 -18.29 11.80 8.03
C ARG A 93 -17.03 11.81 8.88
N ARG A 94 -15.85 12.12 8.31
CA ARG A 94 -14.57 12.12 9.02
C ARG A 94 -13.91 13.49 8.86
N ASN A 95 -13.66 14.15 9.99
CA ASN A 95 -12.98 15.46 10.07
C ASN A 95 -11.46 15.38 9.74
N THR A 96 -11.00 14.30 9.09
CA THR A 96 -9.58 14.01 8.83
C THR A 96 -9.37 13.61 7.38
N ARG A 97 -8.41 14.25 6.71
CA ARG A 97 -8.03 13.99 5.32
C ARG A 97 -6.95 12.92 5.23
N HIS A 98 -6.93 12.28 4.07
CA HIS A 98 -5.90 11.35 3.65
C HIS A 98 -4.99 12.08 2.67
N ILE A 99 -3.68 12.11 2.89
CA ILE A 99 -2.72 12.75 1.98
C ILE A 99 -1.83 11.68 1.36
N LEU A 100 -1.68 11.72 0.05
CA LEU A 100 -0.74 10.87 -0.68
C LEU A 100 0.47 11.71 -1.07
N ILE A 101 1.65 11.35 -0.58
CA ILE A 101 2.93 11.98 -0.94
C ILE A 101 3.72 11.00 -1.80
N LYS A 102 4.08 11.41 -3.01
CA LYS A 102 4.97 10.65 -3.89
C LYS A 102 6.39 11.16 -3.72
N LEU A 103 7.31 10.27 -3.36
CA LEU A 103 8.74 10.58 -3.25
C LEU A 103 9.46 10.26 -4.56
N THR A 104 10.60 10.89 -4.79
CA THR A 104 11.48 10.63 -5.94
C THR A 104 12.30 9.36 -5.75
N LYS A 105 12.67 9.03 -4.50
CA LYS A 105 13.50 7.85 -4.17
C LYS A 105 12.76 6.88 -3.25
N ILE A 106 12.86 5.59 -3.58
CA ILE A 106 12.29 4.49 -2.77
C ILE A 106 13.02 4.37 -1.43
N LYS A 107 14.35 4.58 -1.41
CA LYS A 107 15.17 4.48 -0.19
C LYS A 107 14.68 5.44 0.90
N ASP A 108 14.28 6.64 0.51
CA ASP A 108 13.80 7.68 1.42
C ASP A 108 12.44 7.33 2.00
N LYS A 109 11.53 6.79 1.17
CA LYS A 109 10.26 6.21 1.65
C LYS A 109 10.50 5.15 2.72
N GLU A 110 11.39 4.19 2.44
CA GLU A 110 11.68 3.09 3.35
C GLU A 110 12.26 3.60 4.67
N LYS A 111 13.18 4.58 4.61
CA LYS A 111 13.77 5.21 5.79
C LYS A 111 12.70 5.90 6.65
N ILE A 112 11.78 6.66 6.04
CA ILE A 112 10.70 7.37 6.73
C ILE A 112 9.71 6.39 7.38
N LEU A 113 9.26 5.39 6.64
CA LEU A 113 8.33 4.39 7.17
C LEU A 113 8.96 3.52 8.25
N LYS A 114 10.27 3.24 8.16
CA LYS A 114 11.01 2.55 9.22
C LYS A 114 11.08 3.40 10.49
N ALA A 115 11.49 4.67 10.37
CA ALA A 115 11.54 5.57 11.51
C ALA A 115 10.16 5.77 12.16
N ALA A 116 9.09 5.86 11.35
CA ALA A 116 7.72 5.97 11.84
C ALA A 116 7.28 4.74 12.66
N ARG A 117 7.71 3.52 12.26
CA ARG A 117 7.44 2.29 13.02
C ARG A 117 8.19 2.26 14.35
N GLU A 118 9.41 2.78 14.39
CA GLU A 118 10.26 2.80 15.58
C GLU A 118 9.81 3.87 16.61
N LYS A 119 9.30 5.01 16.15
CA LYS A 119 8.96 6.17 17.00
C LYS A 119 7.75 5.97 17.93
N LYS A 120 7.05 4.82 17.88
CA LYS A 120 5.79 4.50 18.61
C LYS A 120 4.59 5.38 18.25
N GLN A 121 4.75 6.70 18.20
CA GLN A 121 3.72 7.67 17.84
C GLN A 121 4.30 8.75 16.93
N VAL A 122 3.59 9.02 15.83
CA VAL A 122 3.89 10.13 14.93
C VAL A 122 2.80 11.18 15.12
N THR A 123 3.17 12.45 15.26
CA THR A 123 2.24 13.56 15.50
C THR A 123 2.34 14.64 14.43
N TYR A 124 1.28 15.43 14.28
CA TYR A 124 1.26 16.65 13.51
C TYR A 124 0.56 17.72 14.34
N LYS A 125 1.27 18.77 14.75
CA LYS A 125 0.75 19.82 15.66
C LYS A 125 0.11 19.22 16.91
N GLY A 126 0.74 18.19 17.49
CA GLY A 126 0.23 17.47 18.65
C GLY A 126 -0.92 16.50 18.39
N THR A 127 -1.47 16.43 17.17
CA THR A 127 -2.48 15.44 16.79
C THR A 127 -1.82 14.15 16.31
N PRO A 128 -2.20 12.96 16.80
CA PRO A 128 -1.63 11.70 16.34
C PRO A 128 -2.01 11.41 14.89
N ILE A 129 -1.01 11.06 14.08
CA ILE A 129 -1.17 10.70 12.66
C ILE A 129 -0.57 9.34 12.37
N ARG A 130 -0.92 8.77 11.21
CA ARG A 130 -0.38 7.49 10.74
C ARG A 130 0.29 7.67 9.38
N LEU A 131 1.54 7.23 9.28
CA LEU A 131 2.29 7.11 8.04
C LEU A 131 2.28 5.64 7.58
N LEU A 132 1.78 5.40 6.37
CA LEU A 132 1.57 4.08 5.81
C LEU A 132 2.21 4.00 4.42
N ALA A 133 2.63 2.81 4.01
CA ALA A 133 2.95 2.57 2.60
C ALA A 133 1.64 2.39 1.81
N ASP A 134 1.58 3.00 0.64
CA ASP A 134 0.51 2.76 -0.33
C ASP A 134 0.78 1.45 -1.09
N PHE A 135 -0.25 0.61 -1.20
CA PHE A 135 -0.23 -0.68 -1.91
C PHE A 135 -1.49 -0.79 -2.78
N SER A 136 -1.47 -1.68 -3.77
CA SER A 136 -2.69 -2.10 -4.48
C SER A 136 -3.70 -2.75 -3.53
N THR A 137 -4.97 -2.73 -3.93
CA THR A 137 -6.09 -3.33 -3.18
C THR A 137 -5.88 -4.83 -2.99
N GLU A 138 -5.34 -5.49 -4.00
CA GLU A 138 -5.04 -6.91 -4.05
C GLU A 138 -3.90 -7.25 -3.08
N THR A 139 -2.83 -6.44 -3.06
CA THR A 139 -1.73 -6.61 -2.10
C THR A 139 -2.18 -6.35 -0.66
N LEU A 140 -3.09 -5.38 -0.44
CA LEU A 140 -3.70 -5.17 0.87
C LEU A 140 -4.57 -6.35 1.30
N GLN A 141 -5.31 -6.97 0.38
CA GLN A 141 -6.13 -8.14 0.65
C GLN A 141 -5.27 -9.35 1.02
N ALA A 142 -4.26 -9.68 0.21
CA ALA A 142 -3.33 -10.78 0.48
C ALA A 142 -2.65 -10.65 1.85
N ARG A 143 -2.33 -9.41 2.27
CA ARG A 143 -1.79 -9.14 3.61
C ARG A 143 -2.78 -9.39 4.74
N ARG A 144 -4.07 -9.12 4.55
CA ARG A 144 -5.11 -9.40 5.56
C ARG A 144 -5.28 -10.90 5.72
N GLU A 145 -5.41 -11.62 4.61
CA GLU A 145 -5.51 -13.09 4.60
C GLU A 145 -4.29 -13.71 5.28
N TRP A 146 -3.09 -13.21 4.98
CA TRP A 146 -1.87 -13.65 5.66
C TRP A 146 -1.87 -13.32 7.15
N TYR A 147 -2.34 -12.14 7.55
CA TYR A 147 -2.44 -11.75 8.96
C TYR A 147 -3.40 -12.67 9.73
N ASP A 148 -4.52 -13.06 9.12
CA ASP A 148 -5.47 -14.00 9.72
C ASP A 148 -4.83 -15.38 9.93
N ILE A 149 -4.08 -15.87 8.94
CA ILE A 149 -3.30 -17.11 9.03
C ILE A 149 -2.25 -16.99 10.16
N LEU A 150 -1.49 -15.89 10.21
CA LEU A 150 -0.50 -15.63 11.24
C LEU A 150 -1.10 -15.62 12.65
N ASN A 151 -2.29 -15.04 12.83
CA ASN A 151 -2.98 -15.04 14.12
C ASN A 151 -3.40 -16.45 14.55
N VAL A 152 -3.90 -17.25 13.62
CA VAL A 152 -4.22 -18.67 13.86
C VAL A 152 -2.95 -19.46 14.23
N MET A 153 -1.83 -19.21 13.57
CA MET A 153 -0.54 -19.88 13.87
C MET A 153 0.00 -19.48 15.24
N LYS A 154 -0.08 -18.19 15.62
CA LYS A 154 0.31 -17.70 16.94
C LYS A 154 -0.52 -18.31 18.06
N GLY A 155 -1.83 -18.48 17.86
CA GLY A 155 -2.70 -19.20 18.79
C GLY A 155 -2.32 -20.67 18.99
N LYS A 156 -1.55 -21.24 18.05
CA LYS A 156 -1.00 -22.60 18.12
C LYS A 156 0.48 -22.64 18.55
N ASN A 157 1.03 -21.53 19.06
CA ASN A 157 2.45 -21.37 19.43
C ASN A 157 3.45 -21.64 18.29
N LEU A 158 3.01 -21.56 17.03
CA LEU A 158 3.89 -21.68 15.87
C LEU A 158 4.44 -20.28 15.53
N GLN A 159 5.77 -20.15 15.52
CA GLN A 159 6.43 -18.93 15.05
C GLN A 159 6.90 -19.13 13.60
N PRO A 160 6.19 -18.57 12.61
CA PRO A 160 6.69 -18.56 11.23
C PRO A 160 7.97 -17.71 11.15
N ARG A 161 9.01 -18.29 10.54
CA ARG A 161 10.31 -17.63 10.26
C ARG A 161 10.21 -16.64 9.10
#